data_AF-G1UUJ9-F1
#
_entry.id   AF-G1UUJ9-F1
#
_cell.length_a   1.000
_cell.length_b   1.000
_cell.length_c   1.000
_cell.angle_alpha   90.00
_cell.angle_beta   90.00
_cell.angle_gamma   90.00
#
_symmetry.space_group_name_H-M   'P 1'
#
loop_
_entity.id
_entity.type
_entity.pdbx_description
1 polymer ?
#
loop_
_entity_poly.entity_id
_entity_poly.type
_entity_poly.pdbx_seq_one_letter_code
_entity_poly.pdbx_strand_id
1 'polypeptide(L)'
;MDKRKITASCLLKIHGRAVRVQLSPAAIYGGPEGAYRVRVNRIWRNGYDGNPLFVDRAALSALLADALCGVPLLDAPSPDLPCDARICVNIRRGEDVYETAEGWTYSMPIRADDGQWYVLVSAQGRRFFANCADVRLLPPAAQPGRVRRSRGR
;
A
#
# COMPACT_ATOMS: atom_id res chain seq x y z
N MET A 1 2.65 -0.63 19.77
CA MET A 1 3.24 0.71 20.01
C MET A 1 4.13 1.05 18.82
N ASP A 2 3.85 2.13 18.09
CA ASP A 2 4.61 2.52 16.91
C ASP A 2 6.03 2.96 17.34
N LYS A 3 7.04 2.11 17.11
CA LYS A 3 8.46 2.35 17.45
C LYS A 3 9.13 3.37 16.52
N ARG A 4 8.36 4.13 15.72
CA ARG A 4 8.90 5.08 14.74
C ARG A 4 9.83 6.10 15.40
N LYS A 5 10.98 6.32 14.77
CA LYS A 5 11.92 7.39 15.12
C LYS A 5 12.20 8.22 13.88
N ILE A 6 11.49 9.34 13.73
CA ILE A 6 11.79 10.28 12.65
C ILE A 6 13.08 11.01 13.00
N THR A 7 14.13 10.83 12.19
CA THR A 7 15.45 11.43 12.41
C THR A 7 15.62 12.74 11.65
N ALA A 8 14.93 12.88 10.52
CA ALA A 8 14.94 14.10 9.71
C ALA A 8 13.64 14.25 8.93
N SER A 9 13.33 15.47 8.52
CA SER A 9 12.23 15.76 7.60
C SER A 9 12.51 17.00 6.78
N CYS A 10 12.02 17.03 5.55
CA CYS A 10 12.00 18.22 4.71
C CYS A 10 10.61 18.41 4.08
N LEU A 11 10.35 19.64 3.63
CA LEU A 11 9.14 20.01 2.94
C LEU A 11 9.50 20.50 1.54
N LEU A 12 9.11 19.74 0.52
CA LEU A 12 9.28 20.12 -0.87
C LEU A 12 8.06 20.90 -1.34
N LYS A 13 8.25 21.98 -2.10
CA LYS A 13 7.16 22.67 -2.81
C LYS A 13 7.22 22.28 -4.28
N ILE A 14 6.28 21.44 -4.71
CA ILE A 14 6.21 20.89 -6.07
C ILE A 14 4.91 21.39 -6.69
N HIS A 15 5.00 22.17 -7.78
CA HIS A 15 3.84 22.81 -8.44
C HIS A 15 2.90 23.54 -7.45
N GLY A 16 3.47 24.25 -6.48
CA GLY A 16 2.70 24.98 -5.46
C GLY A 16 2.08 24.11 -4.35
N ARG A 17 2.24 22.78 -4.41
CA ARG A 17 1.78 21.85 -3.36
C ARG A 17 2.92 21.43 -2.46
N ALA A 18 2.65 21.35 -1.16
CA ALA A 18 3.64 20.91 -0.18
C ALA A 18 3.67 19.38 -0.09
N VAL A 19 4.85 18.79 -0.24
CA VAL A 19 5.12 17.36 -0.08
C VAL A 19 6.07 17.19 1.10
N ARG A 20 5.59 16.58 2.18
CA ARG A 20 6.39 16.31 3.38
C ARG A 20 7.09 14.97 3.24
N VAL A 21 8.42 15.00 3.24
CA VAL A 21 9.27 13.82 3.28
C VAL A 21 9.86 13.68 4.68
N GLN A 22 9.73 12.51 5.28
CA GLN A 22 10.29 12.20 6.60
C GLN A 22 11.13 10.93 6.50
N LEU A 23 12.23 10.91 7.25
CA LEU A 23 13.19 9.83 7.27
C LEU A 23 13.21 9.17 8.63
N SER A 24 13.31 7.85 8.64
CA SER A 24 13.56 7.05 9.83
C SER A 24 14.65 6.04 9.53
N PRO A 25 15.51 5.67 10.50
CA PRO A 25 16.55 4.67 10.28
C PRO A 25 15.94 3.36 9.78
N ALA A 26 16.46 2.79 8.69
CA ALA A 26 15.93 1.55 8.12
C ALA A 26 16.06 0.36 9.08
N ALA A 27 17.11 0.33 9.90
CA ALA A 27 17.41 -0.77 10.84
C ALA A 27 16.26 -1.10 11.80
N ILE A 28 15.48 -0.13 12.26
CA ILE A 28 14.34 -0.40 13.18
C ILE A 28 13.16 -1.10 12.48
N TYR A 29 13.21 -1.20 11.15
CA TYR A 29 12.24 -1.88 10.30
C TYR A 29 12.84 -3.13 9.62
N GLY A 30 14.02 -3.59 10.05
CA GLY A 30 14.72 -4.73 9.44
C GLY A 30 15.46 -4.41 8.14
N GLY A 31 15.63 -3.11 7.81
CA GLY A 31 16.42 -2.68 6.66
C GLY A 31 17.91 -2.48 6.97
N PRO A 32 18.73 -2.16 5.95
CA PRO A 32 20.17 -2.00 6.09
C PRO A 32 20.57 -0.87 7.04
N GLU A 33 21.72 -1.01 7.71
CA GLU A 33 22.31 0.08 8.50
C GLU A 33 22.78 1.23 7.60
N GLY A 34 22.66 2.47 8.08
CA GLY A 34 22.97 3.67 7.30
C GLY A 34 21.94 4.05 6.24
N ALA A 35 20.95 3.20 5.97
CA ALA A 35 19.83 3.49 5.09
C ALA A 35 18.63 4.08 5.85
N TYR A 36 17.67 4.63 5.10
CA TYR A 36 16.45 5.25 5.60
C TYR A 36 15.21 4.58 5.04
N ARG A 37 14.18 4.42 5.88
CA ARG A 37 12.80 4.26 5.42
C ARG A 37 12.20 5.64 5.18
N VAL A 38 11.51 5.81 4.06
CA VAL A 38 10.97 7.10 3.63
C VAL A 38 9.46 7.16 3.85
N ARG A 39 8.98 8.23 4.48
CA ARG A 39 7.56 8.53 4.64
C ARG A 39 7.20 9.79 3.87
N VAL A 40 6.18 9.70 3.02
CA VAL A 40 5.70 10.81 2.21
C VAL A 40 4.25 11.10 2.58
N ASN A 41 3.95 12.34 2.99
CA ASN A 41 2.59 12.76 3.37
C ASN A 41 1.88 11.79 4.33
N ARG A 42 2.63 11.31 5.32
CA ARG A 42 2.21 10.36 6.37
C ARG A 42 2.08 8.89 5.94
N ILE A 43 2.47 8.54 4.71
CA ILE A 43 2.44 7.17 4.19
C ILE A 43 3.86 6.66 3.99
N TRP A 44 4.19 5.49 4.53
CA TRP A 44 5.48 4.84 4.26
C TRP A 44 5.57 4.42 2.80
N ARG A 45 6.73 4.65 2.18
CA ARG A 45 7.01 4.18 0.83
C ARG A 45 7.40 2.71 0.85
N ASN A 46 6.82 1.99 -0.10
CA ASN A 46 7.12 0.58 -0.36
C ASN A 46 7.58 0.46 -1.83
N GLY A 47 8.40 -0.57 -2.11
CA GLY A 47 8.82 -0.92 -3.47
C GLY A 47 7.65 -1.45 -4.30
N TYR A 48 7.91 -1.75 -5.57
CA TYR A 48 6.92 -2.37 -6.47
C TYR A 48 6.48 -3.76 -6.01
N ASP A 49 7.31 -4.44 -5.23
CA ASP A 49 7.02 -5.72 -4.58
C ASP A 49 6.12 -5.57 -3.33
N GLY A 50 5.78 -4.34 -2.95
CA GLY A 50 5.01 -4.04 -1.74
C GLY A 50 5.84 -4.04 -0.45
N ASN A 51 7.13 -4.40 -0.49
CA ASN A 51 7.97 -4.40 0.71
C ASN A 51 8.44 -2.98 1.07
N PRO A 52 8.83 -2.71 2.33
CA PRO A 52 9.39 -1.42 2.73
C PRO A 52 10.51 -0.95 1.79
N LEU A 53 10.40 0.28 1.27
CA LEU A 53 11.47 0.89 0.48
C LEU A 53 12.52 1.48 1.43
N PHE A 54 13.75 0.96 1.34
CA PHE A 54 14.91 1.50 2.03
C PHE A 54 15.83 2.21 1.04
N VAL A 55 16.27 3.42 1.38
CA VAL A 55 17.13 4.25 0.54
C VAL A 55 18.40 4.62 1.30
N ASP A 56 19.55 4.45 0.65
CA ASP A 56 20.79 5.05 1.14
C ASP A 56 20.85 6.55 0.81
N ARG A 57 21.98 7.19 1.09
CA ARG A 57 22.18 8.63 0.81
C ARG A 57 22.05 8.96 -0.68
N ALA A 58 22.60 8.13 -1.57
CA ALA A 58 22.58 8.38 -3.00
C ALA A 58 21.15 8.22 -3.56
N ALA A 59 20.48 7.13 -3.22
CA ALA A 59 19.09 6.88 -3.58
C ALA A 59 18.14 7.94 -3.00
N LEU A 60 18.38 8.42 -1.78
CA LEU A 60 17.62 9.53 -1.21
C LEU A 60 17.79 10.82 -2.02
N SER A 61 19.02 11.13 -2.44
CA SER A 61 19.29 12.33 -3.24
C SER A 61 18.57 12.28 -4.59
N ALA A 62 18.60 11.12 -5.25
CA ALA A 62 17.88 10.89 -6.51
C ALA A 62 16.36 11.02 -6.31
N LEU A 63 15.82 10.38 -5.28
CA LEU A 63 14.39 10.44 -4.95
C LEU A 63 13.90 11.87 -4.73
N LEU A 64 14.67 12.70 -4.01
CA LEU A 64 14.32 14.10 -3.77
C LEU A 64 14.45 14.95 -5.03
N ALA A 65 15.48 14.71 -5.86
CA ALA A 65 15.66 15.40 -7.14
C ALA A 65 14.52 15.08 -8.11
N ASP A 66 14.17 13.80 -8.25
CA ASP A 66 13.05 13.33 -9.07
C ASP A 66 11.74 13.99 -8.64
N ALA A 67 11.46 14.02 -7.33
CA ALA A 67 10.29 14.72 -6.79
C ALA A 67 10.26 16.20 -7.18
N LEU A 68 11.39 16.91 -7.08
CA LEU A 68 11.50 18.32 -7.46
C LEU A 68 11.29 18.54 -8.97
N CYS A 69 11.69 17.57 -9.79
CA CYS A 69 11.44 17.55 -11.23
C CYS A 69 10.03 17.09 -11.62
N GLY A 70 9.15 16.85 -10.64
CA GLY A 70 7.76 16.45 -10.89
C GLY A 70 7.58 14.97 -11.22
N VAL A 71 8.63 14.16 -11.09
CA VAL A 71 8.51 12.71 -11.20
C VAL A 71 7.73 12.21 -9.98
N PRO A 72 6.63 11.44 -10.19
CA PRO A 72 5.91 10.85 -9.08
C PRO A 72 6.86 9.98 -8.25
N LEU A 73 6.98 10.30 -6.97
CA LEU A 73 7.70 9.47 -6.02
C LEU A 73 7.16 8.03 -6.12
N LEU A 74 8.05 7.04 -6.22
CA LEU A 74 7.68 5.63 -6.41
C LEU A 74 6.56 5.22 -5.44
N ASP A 75 5.50 4.60 -5.97
CA ASP A 75 4.36 4.10 -5.21
C ASP A 75 3.91 2.78 -5.82
N ALA A 76 3.67 1.76 -4.98
CA ALA A 76 3.02 0.55 -5.44
C ALA A 76 1.66 0.90 -6.07
N PRO A 77 1.36 0.43 -7.29
CA PRO A 77 0.12 0.76 -7.98
C PRO A 77 -1.08 0.29 -7.16
N SER A 78 -2.21 1.01 -7.30
CA SER A 78 -3.48 0.54 -6.73
C SER A 78 -3.84 -0.82 -7.33
N PRO A 79 -4.14 -1.83 -6.52
CA PRO A 79 -4.65 -3.11 -7.02
C PRO A 79 -5.93 -2.92 -7.85
N ASP A 80 -6.10 -3.71 -8.90
CA ASP A 80 -7.36 -3.79 -9.64
C ASP A 80 -8.35 -4.70 -8.88
N LEU A 81 -8.93 -4.14 -7.83
CA LEU A 81 -10.01 -4.73 -7.06
C LEU A 81 -11.23 -3.79 -7.10
N PRO A 82 -12.24 -4.09 -7.93
CA PRO A 82 -13.44 -3.25 -7.99
C PRO A 82 -14.26 -3.38 -6.69
N CYS A 83 -15.08 -2.37 -6.42
CA CYS A 83 -16.15 -2.49 -5.44
C CYS A 83 -17.24 -3.46 -5.93
N ASP A 84 -17.97 -4.09 -5.01
CA ASP A 84 -19.07 -5.04 -5.30
C ASP A 84 -18.61 -6.29 -6.08
N ALA A 85 -17.36 -6.71 -5.86
CA ALA A 85 -16.77 -7.85 -6.52
C ALA A 85 -16.75 -9.09 -5.61
N ARG A 86 -17.03 -10.25 -6.20
CA ARG A 86 -16.87 -11.54 -5.53
C ARG A 86 -15.39 -11.84 -5.35
N ILE A 87 -15.00 -12.19 -4.13
CA ILE A 87 -13.62 -12.46 -3.77
C ILE A 87 -13.47 -13.72 -2.94
N CYS A 88 -12.25 -14.21 -2.93
CA CYS A 88 -11.70 -15.11 -1.94
C CYS A 88 -10.65 -14.32 -1.13
N VAL A 89 -10.72 -14.37 0.20
CA VAL A 89 -9.79 -13.65 1.09
C VAL A 89 -9.12 -14.62 2.05
N ASN A 90 -7.80 -14.52 2.14
CA ASN A 90 -7.01 -15.15 3.19
C ASN A 90 -7.09 -14.30 4.45
N ILE A 91 -7.65 -14.85 5.51
CA ILE A 91 -7.74 -14.25 6.83
C ILE A 91 -6.51 -14.70 7.62
N ARG A 92 -5.62 -13.76 7.93
CA ARG A 92 -4.36 -14.06 8.62
C ARG A 92 -4.49 -13.86 10.12
N ARG A 93 -3.72 -14.64 10.88
CA ARG A 93 -3.46 -14.44 12.31
C ARG A 93 -1.94 -14.47 12.50
N GLY A 94 -1.32 -13.29 12.60
CA GLY A 94 0.13 -13.19 12.52
C GLY A 94 0.61 -13.45 11.09
N GLU A 95 1.64 -14.28 10.94
CA GLU A 95 2.19 -14.63 9.63
C GLU A 95 1.40 -15.76 8.94
N ASP A 96 0.60 -16.52 9.69
CA ASP A 96 -0.12 -17.68 9.17
C ASP A 96 -1.48 -17.30 8.57
N VAL A 97 -1.82 -17.96 7.46
CA VAL A 97 -3.20 -17.96 6.95
C VAL A 97 -4.01 -18.88 7.84
N TYR A 98 -4.89 -18.26 8.64
CA TYR A 98 -5.75 -18.97 9.56
C TYR A 98 -6.93 -19.60 8.82
N GLU A 99 -7.48 -18.88 7.85
CA GLU A 99 -8.65 -19.33 7.09
C GLU A 99 -8.72 -18.64 5.74
N THR A 100 -9.38 -19.28 4.77
CA THR A 100 -9.70 -18.69 3.48
C THR A 100 -11.22 -18.68 3.30
N ALA A 101 -11.80 -17.52 3.02
CA ALA A 101 -13.25 -17.36 2.93
C ALA A 101 -13.67 -16.64 1.65
N GLU A 102 -14.83 -17.00 1.11
CA GLU A 102 -15.47 -16.22 0.05
C GLU A 102 -16.21 -15.01 0.62
N GLY A 103 -16.28 -13.95 -0.18
CA GLY A 103 -16.89 -12.70 0.24
C GLY A 103 -17.10 -11.70 -0.89
N TRP A 104 -17.16 -10.44 -0.49
CA TRP A 104 -17.42 -9.30 -1.34
C TRP A 104 -16.50 -8.13 -0.99
N THR A 105 -16.06 -7.36 -1.98
CA THR A 105 -15.49 -6.03 -1.74
C THR A 105 -16.60 -4.98 -1.56
N TYR A 106 -16.36 -4.00 -0.69
CA TYR A 106 -17.28 -2.91 -0.37
C TYR A 106 -16.65 -1.52 -0.57
N SER A 107 -15.38 -1.46 -0.96
CA SER A 107 -14.68 -0.23 -1.30
C SER A 107 -13.75 -0.47 -2.49
N MET A 108 -13.26 0.62 -3.06
CA MET A 108 -12.00 0.58 -3.82
C MET A 108 -10.82 0.39 -2.84
N PRO A 109 -9.65 -0.07 -3.30
CA PRO A 109 -8.45 -0.12 -2.48
C PRO A 109 -8.09 1.25 -1.91
N ILE A 110 -7.73 1.26 -0.64
CA ILE A 110 -7.23 2.42 0.09
C ILE A 110 -5.80 2.14 0.55
N ARG A 111 -4.96 3.17 0.54
CA ARG A 111 -3.59 3.05 1.01
C ARG A 111 -3.53 3.45 2.48
N ALA A 112 -3.06 2.53 3.33
CA ALA A 112 -2.88 2.79 4.76
C ALA A 112 -1.54 3.48 5.04
N ASP A 113 -1.31 3.83 6.30
CA ASP A 113 -0.10 4.55 6.72
C ASP A 113 1.18 3.69 6.64
N ASP A 114 1.05 2.36 6.73
CA ASP A 114 2.08 1.35 6.50
C ASP A 114 2.53 1.24 5.02
N GLY A 115 1.87 1.96 4.11
CA GLY A 115 2.14 1.93 2.68
C GLY A 115 1.49 0.79 1.92
N GLN A 116 0.81 -0.12 2.62
CA GLN A 116 0.10 -1.26 2.02
C GLN A 116 -1.28 -0.85 1.53
N TRP A 117 -1.79 -1.62 0.58
CA TRP A 117 -3.14 -1.47 0.06
C TRP A 117 -4.12 -2.37 0.82
N TYR A 118 -5.23 -1.79 1.25
CA TYR A 118 -6.31 -2.49 1.92
C TYR A 118 -7.63 -2.27 1.19
N VAL A 119 -8.51 -3.25 1.25
CA VAL A 119 -9.88 -3.15 0.73
C VAL A 119 -10.86 -3.55 1.82
N LEU A 120 -11.97 -2.81 1.94
CA LEU A 120 -13.05 -3.21 2.82
C LEU A 120 -13.74 -4.44 2.22
N VAL A 121 -13.75 -5.55 2.94
CA VAL A 121 -14.42 -6.79 2.52
C VAL A 121 -15.54 -7.14 3.47
N SER A 122 -16.52 -7.91 2.99
CA SER A 122 -17.40 -8.70 3.84
C SER A 122 -17.22 -10.18 3.56
N ALA A 123 -16.86 -10.93 4.59
CA ALA A 123 -16.74 -12.38 4.58
C ALA A 123 -17.11 -12.90 5.96
N GLN A 124 -17.67 -14.11 6.03
CA GLN A 124 -18.06 -14.77 7.31
C GLN A 124 -18.98 -13.91 8.20
N GLY A 125 -19.92 -13.17 7.59
CA GLY A 125 -20.88 -12.34 8.33
C GLY A 125 -20.30 -11.09 8.98
N ARG A 126 -19.03 -10.73 8.74
CA ARG A 126 -18.40 -9.50 9.24
C ARG A 126 -17.84 -8.65 8.11
N ARG A 127 -17.54 -7.38 8.42
CA ARG A 127 -16.81 -6.46 7.56
C ARG A 127 -15.48 -6.07 8.19
N PHE A 128 -14.41 -6.07 7.40
CA PHE A 128 -13.07 -5.71 7.87
C PHE A 128 -12.20 -5.24 6.69
N PHE A 129 -11.14 -4.50 6.98
CA PHE A 129 -10.12 -4.17 5.98
C PHE A 129 -9.16 -5.34 5.84
N ALA A 130 -9.11 -5.93 4.64
CA ALA A 130 -8.17 -6.98 4.29
C ALA A 130 -7.01 -6.37 3.49
N ASN A 131 -5.78 -6.88 3.70
CA ASN A 131 -4.66 -6.54 2.83
C ASN A 131 -4.98 -7.04 1.42
N CYS A 132 -4.76 -6.22 0.40
CA CYS A 132 -5.10 -6.57 -0.97
C CYS A 132 -4.27 -7.77 -1.49
N ALA A 133 -3.08 -8.02 -0.94
CA ALA A 133 -2.27 -9.19 -1.27
C ALA A 133 -2.94 -10.52 -0.84
N ASP A 134 -3.84 -10.45 0.14
CA ASP A 134 -4.60 -11.60 0.65
C ASP A 134 -5.95 -11.77 -0.06
N VAL A 135 -6.29 -10.89 -1.00
CA VAL A 135 -7.58 -10.88 -1.70
C VAL A 135 -7.39 -11.28 -3.16
N ARG A 136 -8.15 -12.28 -3.59
CA ARG A 136 -8.23 -12.68 -5.00
C ARG A 136 -9.66 -12.60 -5.48
N LEU A 137 -9.85 -12.18 -6.72
CA LEU A 137 -11.17 -12.18 -7.33
C LEU A 137 -11.60 -13.61 -7.66
N LEU A 138 -12.87 -13.92 -7.39
CA LEU A 138 -13.45 -15.15 -7.90
C LEU A 138 -13.62 -15.08 -9.43
N PRO A 139 -13.72 -16.23 -10.12
CA PRO A 139 -13.81 -16.27 -11.58
C PRO A 139 -14.94 -15.39 -12.13
N PRO A 140 -14.85 -14.94 -13.40
CA PRO A 140 -15.87 -14.11 -14.02
C PRO A 140 -17.28 -14.68 -13.88
N ALA A 141 -17.44 -16.00 -13.95
CA ALA A 141 -18.72 -16.70 -13.78
C ALA A 141 -19.37 -16.53 -12.40
N ALA A 142 -18.60 -16.17 -11.36
CA ALA A 142 -19.11 -15.85 -10.03
C ALA A 142 -19.38 -14.33 -9.86
N GLN A 143 -18.80 -13.47 -10.69
CA GLN A 143 -18.93 -12.02 -10.54
C GLN A 143 -20.34 -11.51 -10.89
N PRO A 144 -20.82 -10.42 -10.26
CA PRO A 144 -22.03 -9.74 -10.71
C PRO A 144 -21.89 -9.18 -12.13
N GLY A 145 -23.02 -9.02 -12.82
CA GLY A 145 -23.04 -8.48 -14.17
C GLY A 145 -22.41 -7.09 -14.30
N ARG A 146 -22.49 -6.25 -13.25
CA ARG A 146 -21.86 -4.91 -13.23
C ARG A 146 -20.33 -5.00 -13.30
N VAL A 147 -19.72 -5.86 -12.49
CA VAL A 147 -18.27 -6.08 -12.45
C VAL A 147 -17.76 -6.80 -13.71
N ARG A 148 -18.54 -7.72 -14.30
CA ARG A 148 -18.18 -8.35 -15.58
C ARG A 148 -18.09 -7.33 -16.72
N ARG A 149 -19.07 -6.42 -16.80
CA ARG A 149 -19.16 -5.41 -17.87
C ARG A 149 -18.06 -4.36 -17.80
N SER A 150 -17.59 -4.00 -16.60
CA SER A 150 -16.49 -3.03 -16.45
C SER A 150 -15.12 -3.58 -16.86
N ARG A 151 -14.99 -4.90 -17.03
CA ARG A 151 -13.72 -5.58 -17.37
C ARG A 151 -13.64 -6.12 -18.80
N GLY A 152 -14.74 -6.07 -19.56
CA GLY A 152 -14.79 -6.50 -20.95
C GLY A 152 -14.56 -5.39 -21.97
N ARG A 153 -14.03 -4.24 -21.55
CA ARG A 153 -13.68 -3.09 -22.41
C ARG A 153 -12.19 -2.82 -22.32
#